data_AF-A0A969TU03-F1
#
_entry.id   AF-A0A969TU03-F1
#
_cell.length_a   1.000
_cell.length_b   1.000
_cell.length_c   1.000
_cell.angle_alpha   90.00
_cell.angle_beta   90.00
_cell.angle_gamma   90.00
#
_symmetry.space_group_name_H-M   'P 1'
#
loop_
_entity.id
_entity.type
_entity.pdbx_description
1 polymer ?
#
loop_
_entity_poly.entity_id
_entity_poly.type
_entity_poly.pdbx_seq_one_letter_code
_entity_poly.pdbx_strand_id
1 'polypeptide(L)'
;MAHVDPSAPLEGRPSKETERKLKRESRTQIVSFVFMIFITSTAFLTIASDAIPTGFAIPFILLLAAVQVVMQLYYFMHMNGKGTGWVNAMIWSGLFVAAMTVAALMLLIGIVKY
;
A
#
# COMPACT_ATOMS: atom_id res chain seq x y z
N MET A 1 -44.54 7.61 -3.83
CA MET A 1 -43.85 7.67 -5.14
C MET A 1 -42.39 7.35 -4.87
N ALA A 2 -41.97 6.12 -5.20
CA ALA A 2 -40.66 5.59 -4.83
C ALA A 2 -39.57 6.19 -5.73
N HIS A 3 -38.48 6.65 -5.11
CA HIS A 3 -37.32 7.19 -5.79
C HIS A 3 -36.52 6.01 -6.38
N VAL A 4 -36.91 5.58 -7.58
CA VAL A 4 -36.24 4.53 -8.37
C VAL A 4 -35.00 5.13 -9.00
N ASP A 5 -33.83 4.56 -8.68
CA ASP A 5 -32.54 4.92 -9.27
C ASP A 5 -32.46 4.42 -10.73
N PRO A 6 -32.35 5.33 -11.72
CA PRO A 6 -32.35 5.00 -13.15
C PRO A 6 -31.04 4.38 -13.67
N SER A 7 -30.06 4.14 -12.78
CA SER A 7 -28.71 3.69 -13.17
C SER A 7 -28.54 2.17 -13.23
N ALA A 8 -29.56 1.38 -12.87
CA ALA A 8 -29.48 -0.08 -12.82
C ALA A 8 -30.03 -0.74 -14.10
N PRO A 9 -29.22 -1.48 -14.88
CA PRO A 9 -29.73 -2.46 -15.83
C PRO A 9 -30.20 -3.70 -15.06
N LEU A 10 -31.48 -4.02 -15.18
CA LEU A 10 -32.12 -5.15 -14.47
C LEU A 10 -31.74 -6.53 -15.04
N GLU A 11 -31.21 -6.61 -16.25
CA GLU A 11 -30.66 -7.79 -16.91
C GLU A 11 -29.77 -7.31 -18.06
N GLY A 12 -28.56 -7.85 -18.20
CA GLY A 12 -27.72 -7.62 -19.38
C GLY A 12 -26.55 -6.65 -19.19
N ARG A 13 -25.35 -7.25 -19.23
CA ARG A 13 -23.97 -6.72 -19.44
C ARG A 13 -23.66 -5.27 -19.00
N PRO A 14 -22.55 -5.05 -18.26
CA PRO A 14 -22.16 -3.71 -17.81
C PRO A 14 -22.08 -2.72 -18.98
N SER A 15 -22.59 -1.49 -18.77
CA SER A 15 -22.51 -0.41 -19.75
C SER A 15 -21.04 -0.19 -20.16
N LYS A 16 -20.81 0.10 -21.46
CA LYS A 16 -19.46 0.32 -22.02
C LYS A 16 -18.67 1.41 -21.29
N GLU A 17 -19.34 2.34 -20.61
CA GLU A 17 -18.69 3.36 -19.77
C GLU A 17 -18.14 2.80 -18.46
N THR A 18 -18.87 1.91 -17.80
CA THR A 18 -18.43 1.24 -16.56
C THR A 18 -17.24 0.32 -16.85
N GLU A 19 -17.28 -0.43 -17.95
CA GLU A 19 -16.14 -1.24 -18.40
C GLU A 19 -14.90 -0.38 -18.70
N ARG A 20 -15.07 0.80 -19.32
CA ARG A 20 -13.96 1.72 -19.60
C ARG A 20 -13.37 2.33 -18.32
N LYS A 21 -14.19 2.64 -17.32
CA LYS A 21 -13.73 3.11 -16.00
C LYS A 21 -12.95 2.03 -15.26
N LEU A 22 -13.53 0.84 -15.14
CA LEU A 22 -12.89 -0.31 -14.50
C LEU A 22 -11.54 -0.63 -15.17
N LYS A 23 -11.47 -0.63 -16.50
CA LYS A 23 -10.23 -0.93 -17.23
C LYS A 23 -9.14 0.11 -17.01
N ARG A 24 -9.50 1.38 -16.73
CA ARG A 24 -8.52 2.43 -16.37
C ARG A 24 -8.03 2.24 -14.94
N GLU A 25 -8.93 1.98 -14.00
CA GLU A 25 -8.60 1.71 -12.60
C GLU A 25 -7.71 0.47 -12.45
N SER A 26 -8.05 -0.64 -13.11
CA SER A 26 -7.24 -1.86 -13.12
C SER A 26 -5.84 -1.63 -13.69
N ARG A 27 -5.68 -0.79 -14.72
CA ARG A 27 -4.36 -0.46 -15.26
C ARG A 27 -3.50 0.27 -14.23
N THR A 28 -4.06 1.26 -13.54
CA THR A 28 -3.33 1.99 -12.48
C THR A 28 -2.93 1.06 -11.34
N GLN A 29 -3.80 0.13 -10.94
CA GLN A 29 -3.50 -0.86 -9.91
C GLN A 29 -2.39 -1.83 -10.34
N ILE A 30 -2.44 -2.32 -11.59
CA ILE A 30 -1.40 -3.22 -12.14
C ILE A 30 -0.04 -2.52 -12.21
N VAL A 31 0.01 -1.27 -12.68
CA VAL A 31 1.27 -0.50 -12.73
C VAL A 31 1.86 -0.35 -11.33
N SER A 32 1.01 -0.01 -10.34
CA SER A 32 1.44 0.15 -8.95
C SER A 32 1.95 -1.17 -8.36
N PHE A 33 1.28 -2.28 -8.67
CA PHE A 33 1.67 -3.62 -8.23
C PHE A 33 3.03 -4.05 -8.81
N VAL A 34 3.24 -3.84 -10.12
CA VAL A 34 4.52 -4.14 -10.76
C VAL A 34 5.64 -3.26 -10.18
N PHE A 35 5.35 -2.00 -9.89
CA PHE A 35 6.32 -1.10 -9.26
C PHE A 35 6.69 -1.55 -7.83
N MET A 36 5.75 -2.08 -7.05
CA MET A 36 6.03 -2.66 -5.74
C MET A 36 6.99 -3.85 -5.85
N ILE A 37 6.74 -4.77 -6.79
CA ILE A 37 7.61 -5.94 -7.04
C ILE A 37 9.01 -5.48 -7.48
N PHE A 38 9.11 -4.43 -8.29
CA PHE A 38 10.40 -3.88 -8.72
C PHE A 38 11.23 -3.36 -7.53
N ILE A 39 10.61 -2.59 -6.63
CA ILE A 39 11.32 -2.08 -5.45
C ILE A 39 11.71 -3.22 -4.49
N THR A 40 10.84 -4.20 -4.24
CA THR A 40 11.16 -5.32 -3.35
C THR A 40 12.26 -6.21 -3.92
N SER A 41 12.19 -6.55 -5.20
CA SER A 41 13.26 -7.31 -5.86
C SER A 41 14.60 -6.58 -5.81
N THR A 42 14.61 -5.25 -5.97
CA THR A 42 15.82 -4.43 -5.79
C THR A 42 16.40 -4.55 -4.38
N ALA A 43 15.55 -4.52 -3.34
CA ALA A 43 15.99 -4.69 -1.96
C ALA A 43 16.61 -6.09 -1.73
N PHE A 44 15.99 -7.14 -2.27
CA PHE A 44 16.52 -8.51 -2.18
C PHE A 44 17.86 -8.66 -2.92
N LEU A 45 17.97 -8.10 -4.14
CA LEU A 45 19.23 -8.13 -4.90
C LEU A 45 20.35 -7.36 -4.19
N THR A 46 20.01 -6.29 -3.48
CA THR A 46 20.99 -5.51 -2.68
C THR A 46 21.58 -6.33 -1.53
N ILE A 47 20.79 -7.17 -0.85
CA ILE A 47 21.33 -8.10 0.17
C ILE A 47 21.99 -9.32 -0.45
N ALA A 48 21.38 -9.88 -1.50
CA ALA A 48 21.87 -11.11 -2.11
C ALA A 48 23.19 -10.93 -2.85
N SER A 49 23.48 -9.70 -3.29
CA SER A 49 24.81 -9.34 -3.76
C SER A 49 25.71 -9.02 -2.56
N ASP A 50 26.66 -9.90 -2.26
CA ASP A 50 27.77 -9.63 -1.34
C ASP A 50 28.65 -8.44 -1.77
N ALA A 51 28.30 -7.78 -2.87
CA ALA A 51 28.92 -6.57 -3.37
C ALA A 51 28.70 -5.34 -2.48
N ILE A 52 27.66 -5.35 -1.63
CA ILE A 52 27.31 -4.19 -0.79
C ILE A 52 27.62 -4.47 0.69
N PRO A 53 28.45 -3.64 1.35
CA PRO A 53 28.72 -3.78 2.78
C PRO A 53 27.44 -3.72 3.61
N THR A 54 27.33 -4.60 4.60
CA THR A 54 26.14 -4.73 5.47
C THR A 54 25.80 -3.43 6.19
N GLY A 55 26.81 -2.60 6.51
CA GLY A 55 26.63 -1.29 7.12
C GLY A 55 25.87 -0.29 6.24
N PHE A 56 25.91 -0.43 4.92
CA PHE A 56 25.12 0.38 3.99
C PHE A 56 23.82 -0.31 3.58
N ALA A 57 23.84 -1.63 3.39
CA ALA A 57 22.67 -2.40 2.97
C ALA A 57 21.49 -2.28 3.96
N ILE A 58 21.75 -2.37 5.27
CA ILE A 58 20.71 -2.30 6.31
C ILE A 58 19.92 -0.98 6.26
N PRO A 59 20.53 0.21 6.38
CA PRO A 59 19.78 1.46 6.33
C PRO A 59 19.11 1.71 4.97
N PHE A 60 19.74 1.28 3.87
CA PHE A 60 19.17 1.39 2.53
C PHE A 60 17.86 0.59 2.40
N ILE A 61 17.82 -0.63 2.93
CA ILE A 61 16.62 -1.48 2.84
C ILE A 61 15.53 -1.01 3.79
N LEU A 62 15.89 -0.49 4.97
CA LEU A 62 14.93 0.14 5.86
C LEU A 62 14.27 1.37 5.20
N LEU A 63 15.04 2.16 4.43
CA LEU A 63 14.50 3.26 3.64
C LEU A 63 13.54 2.75 2.55
N LEU A 64 13.93 1.71 1.79
CA LEU A 64 13.05 1.10 0.79
C LEU A 64 11.78 0.50 1.42
N ALA A 65 11.88 -0.10 2.61
CA ALA A 65 10.75 -0.64 3.35
C ALA A 65 9.79 0.46 3.82
N ALA A 66 10.30 1.61 4.25
CA ALA A 66 9.46 2.76 4.58
C ALA A 66 8.69 3.28 3.34
N VAL A 67 9.37 3.40 2.19
CA VAL A 67 8.73 3.77 0.92
C VAL A 67 7.65 2.75 0.53
N GLN A 68 7.91 1.46 0.74
CA GLN A 68 6.93 0.40 0.50
C GLN A 68 5.67 0.57 1.34
N VAL A 69 5.80 0.85 2.65
CA VAL A 69 4.63 1.06 3.52
C VAL A 69 3.81 2.27 3.05
N VAL A 70 4.45 3.38 2.71
CA VAL A 70 3.75 4.58 2.21
C VAL A 70 3.03 4.30 0.89
N MET A 71 3.70 3.66 -0.06
CA MET A 71 3.09 3.30 -1.33
C MET A 71 1.94 2.31 -1.16
N GLN A 72 2.09 1.32 -0.28
CA GLN A 72 1.01 0.39 0.01
C GLN A 72 -0.20 1.14 0.55
N LEU A 73 -0.03 2.04 1.51
CA LEU A 73 -1.13 2.86 2.03
C LEU A 73 -1.77 3.74 0.94
N TYR A 74 -0.98 4.39 0.08
CA TYR A 74 -1.49 5.30 -0.95
C TYR A 74 -2.21 4.60 -2.12
N TYR A 75 -1.70 3.45 -2.59
CA TYR A 75 -2.26 2.76 -3.75
C TYR A 75 -3.36 1.76 -3.40
N PHE A 76 -3.29 1.09 -2.24
CA PHE A 76 -4.36 0.18 -1.80
C PHE A 76 -5.59 0.95 -1.32
N MET A 77 -5.40 2.11 -0.68
CA MET A 77 -6.51 2.99 -0.33
C MET A 77 -6.57 4.13 -1.31
N HIS A 78 -7.36 3.93 -2.37
CA HIS A 78 -7.73 4.94 -3.37
C HIS A 78 -8.36 6.18 -2.68
N MET A 79 -7.54 7.03 -2.04
CA MET A 79 -7.93 8.26 -1.31
C MET A 79 -8.51 9.36 -2.23
N ASN A 80 -8.84 9.01 -3.48
CA ASN A 80 -9.46 9.90 -4.46
C ASN A 80 -11.00 9.79 -4.50
N GLY A 81 -11.62 9.00 -3.62
CA GLY A 81 -13.07 8.92 -3.47
C GLY A 81 -13.61 9.92 -2.44
N LYS A 82 -14.29 10.99 -2.87
CA LYS A 82 -14.96 11.98 -2.02
C LYS A 82 -15.79 11.30 -0.92
N GLY A 83 -15.39 11.44 0.35
CA GLY A 83 -16.12 10.92 1.53
C GLY A 83 -15.35 10.01 2.50
N THR A 84 -14.02 9.85 2.36
CA THR A 84 -13.26 8.83 3.11
C THR A 84 -12.70 9.26 4.47
N GLY A 85 -13.45 10.06 5.26
CA GLY A 85 -13.03 10.44 6.62
C GLY A 85 -12.72 9.22 7.51
N TRP A 86 -13.48 8.14 7.34
CA TRP A 86 -13.33 6.91 8.12
C TRP A 86 -12.15 6.03 7.69
N VAL A 87 -11.82 6.02 6.39
CA VAL A 87 -10.63 5.33 5.88
C VAL A 87 -9.36 6.05 6.33
N ASN A 88 -9.37 7.39 6.32
CA ASN A 88 -8.22 8.17 6.79
C ASN A 88 -7.97 7.93 8.29
N ALA A 89 -9.03 7.89 9.11
CA ALA A 89 -8.94 7.58 10.53
C ALA A 89 -8.35 6.18 10.78
N MET A 90 -8.74 5.18 9.97
CA MET A 90 -8.23 3.82 10.06
C MET A 90 -6.76 3.69 9.61
N ILE A 91 -6.31 4.46 8.61
CA ILE A 91 -4.89 4.53 8.25
C ILE A 91 -4.08 5.12 9.40
N TRP A 92 -4.50 6.28 9.93
CA TRP A 92 -3.75 6.95 11.00
C TRP A 92 -3.68 6.10 12.26
N SER A 93 -4.75 5.40 12.62
CA SER A 93 -4.73 4.45 13.74
C SER A 93 -3.87 3.23 13.45
N GLY A 94 -3.92 2.66 12.25
CA GLY A 94 -3.06 1.55 11.84
C GLY A 94 -1.57 1.92 11.86
N LEU A 95 -1.21 3.11 11.36
CA LEU A 95 0.15 3.62 11.39
C LEU A 95 0.61 3.88 12.83
N PHE A 96 -0.25 4.41 13.68
CA PHE A 96 0.03 4.63 15.10
C PHE A 96 0.30 3.31 15.85
N VAL A 97 -0.54 2.30 15.65
CA VAL A 97 -0.34 0.96 16.26
C VAL A 97 0.93 0.30 15.73
N ALA A 98 1.20 0.40 14.43
CA ALA A 98 2.41 -0.15 13.83
C ALA A 98 3.68 0.52 14.40
N ALA A 99 3.68 1.86 14.49
CA ALA A 99 4.80 2.61 15.08
C ALA A 99 5.01 2.24 16.56
N MET A 100 3.93 2.14 17.33
CA MET A 100 3.98 1.72 18.73
C MET A 100 4.52 0.30 18.89
N THR A 101 4.11 -0.62 18.02
CA THR A 101 4.57 -2.01 18.04
C THR A 101 6.07 -2.09 17.73
N VAL A 102 6.54 -1.37 16.71
CA VAL A 102 7.98 -1.32 16.37
C VAL A 102 8.78 -0.71 17.53
N ALA A 103 8.31 0.39 18.12
CA ALA A 103 8.96 1.02 19.26
C ALA A 103 9.01 0.08 20.49
N ALA A 104 7.91 -0.60 20.80
CA ALA A 104 7.84 -1.57 21.90
C ALA A 104 8.79 -2.75 21.68
N LEU A 105 8.85 -3.30 20.46
CA LEU A 105 9.75 -4.39 20.11
C LEU A 105 11.22 -3.97 20.15
N MET A 106 11.56 -2.76 19.65
CA MET A 106 12.92 -2.23 19.77
C MET A 106 13.33 -2.06 21.24
N LEU A 107 12.43 -1.56 22.08
CA LEU A 107 12.70 -1.38 23.50
C LEU A 107 12.84 -2.73 24.23
N LEU A 108 11.96 -3.70 23.96
CA LEU A 108 12.00 -5.03 24.56
C LEU A 108 13.26 -5.80 24.14
N ILE A 109 13.59 -5.84 22.85
CA ILE A 109 14.80 -6.50 22.35
C ILE A 109 16.05 -5.76 22.84
N GLY A 110 16.01 -4.42 22.90
CA GLY A 110 17.09 -3.60 23.44
C GLY A 110 17.37 -3.87 24.92
N ILE A 111 16.33 -4.15 25.72
CA ILE A 111 16.46 -4.56 27.13
C ILE A 111 17.01 -5.98 27.27
N VAL A 112 16.69 -6.90 26.35
CA VAL A 112 17.10 -8.32 26.46
C VAL A 112 18.50 -8.56 25.87
N LYS A 113 18.99 -7.68 25.01
CA LYS A 113 20.28 -7.83 24.30
C LYS A 113 21.45 -7.05 24.95
N TYR A 114 21.19 -6.32 26.03
CA TYR A 114 22.18 -5.69 26.91
C TYR A 114 21.96 -6.14 28.36
#